data_AF-A0A974H6U3-F1
#
_entry.id   AF-A0A974H6U3-F1
#
_cell.length_a   1.000
_cell.length_b   1.000
_cell.length_c   1.000
_cell.angle_alpha   90.00
_cell.angle_beta   90.00
_cell.angle_gamma   90.00
#
_symmetry.space_group_name_H-M   'P 1'
#
loop_
_entity.id
_entity.type
_entity.pdbx_description
1 polymer ?
#
loop_
_entity_poly.entity_id
_entity_poly.type
_entity_poly.pdbx_seq_one_letter_code
_entity_poly.pdbx_strand_id
1 'polypeptide(L)'
;MEKKDFEVWLENLSATFYTLTDLQKNETLDHLISLSGAVQLRHLSNNLETLLKRDFLRLLPLELSFYLLKWLDPQTLLTCCLVSKQWNKVISACTEVWQTACRHLGWQIDETVQDTSHWKKVYLKAAIRMKQLEDHEAFQTASLIGHSARVYALYYKDGLLCTGSDDLSAKLWDVSTGQCIYGIQTHTCAAVTFDEQKLVTGSFDNTVACWDWSTGAKTQNFRGHTGAVFSVDYNDELDLLVSGSADNTVKTWALSSGTCLNTLTGHTEWVTKVVLQKCEVESIMHSPGDFILLSADKYEIKIWPIGREINCECLKTLYVSDDRSICLQPRLHFDGKYIVCSSALGLYQWDFASYEIRR
;
A
#
# COMPACT_ATOMS: atom_id res chain seq x y z
N MET A 1 7.82 37.58 -21.06
CA MET A 1 7.99 39.02 -21.35
C MET A 1 8.56 39.69 -20.11
N GLU A 2 9.61 40.51 -20.26
CA GLU A 2 10.14 41.29 -19.13
C GLU A 2 9.09 42.29 -18.61
N LYS A 3 9.14 42.63 -17.32
CA LYS A 3 8.07 43.42 -16.66
C LYS A 3 7.78 44.75 -17.38
N LYS A 4 8.84 45.40 -17.87
CA LYS A 4 8.75 46.70 -18.55
C LYS A 4 8.07 46.60 -19.92
N ASP A 5 8.38 45.54 -20.67
CA ASP A 5 7.74 45.27 -21.96
C ASP A 5 6.27 44.88 -21.80
N PHE A 6 5.94 44.21 -20.70
CA PHE A 6 4.55 43.87 -20.35
C PHE A 6 3.72 45.10 -20.00
N GLU A 7 4.27 46.06 -19.28
CA GLU A 7 3.59 47.30 -18.93
C GLU A 7 3.29 48.16 -20.18
N VAL A 8 4.26 48.31 -21.08
CA VAL A 8 4.08 49.06 -22.34
C VAL A 8 3.07 48.37 -23.26
N TRP A 9 3.13 47.04 -23.37
CA TRP A 9 2.16 46.27 -24.13
C TRP A 9 0.74 46.39 -23.55
N LEU A 10 0.60 46.33 -22.23
CA LEU A 10 -0.68 46.46 -21.53
C LEU A 10 -1.30 47.86 -21.69
N GLU A 11 -0.49 48.92 -21.66
CA GLU A 11 -0.96 50.29 -21.91
C GLU A 11 -1.51 50.44 -23.34
N ASN A 12 -0.78 49.96 -24.35
CA ASN A 12 -1.23 50.00 -25.74
C ASN A 12 -2.52 49.21 -25.95
N LEU A 13 -2.60 48.02 -25.34
CA LEU A 13 -3.78 47.19 -25.40
C LEU A 13 -4.99 47.88 -24.73
N SER A 14 -4.78 48.52 -23.57
CA SER A 14 -5.83 49.26 -22.85
C SER A 14 -6.42 50.41 -23.68
N ALA A 15 -5.59 51.13 -24.44
CA ALA A 15 -6.03 52.21 -25.31
C ALA A 15 -6.92 51.70 -26.46
N THR A 16 -6.56 50.55 -27.03
CA THR A 16 -7.35 49.92 -28.11
C THR A 16 -8.60 49.21 -27.60
N PHE A 17 -8.58 48.71 -26.36
CA PHE A 17 -9.63 47.85 -25.80
C PHE A 17 -11.02 48.50 -25.77
N TYR A 18 -11.09 49.82 -25.51
CA TYR A 18 -12.35 50.55 -25.46
C TYR A 18 -13.05 50.67 -26.82
N THR A 19 -12.31 50.52 -27.91
CA THR A 19 -12.84 50.63 -29.29
C THR A 19 -13.30 49.30 -29.89
N LEU A 20 -13.07 48.18 -29.21
CA LEU A 20 -13.39 46.84 -29.69
C LEU A 20 -14.87 46.46 -29.46
N THR A 21 -15.39 45.61 -30.34
CA THR A 21 -16.69 44.93 -30.14
C THR A 21 -16.61 43.91 -29.00
N ASP A 22 -17.74 43.50 -28.43
CA ASP A 22 -17.75 42.57 -27.28
C ASP A 22 -17.13 41.21 -27.59
N LEU A 23 -17.24 40.73 -28.83
CA LEU A 23 -16.58 39.49 -29.28
C LEU A 23 -15.05 39.67 -29.32
N GLN A 24 -14.58 40.75 -29.93
CA GLN A 24 -13.14 41.06 -30.06
C GLN A 24 -12.49 41.35 -28.71
N LYS A 25 -13.23 41.95 -27.78
CA LYS A 25 -12.80 42.12 -26.38
C LYS A 25 -12.57 40.78 -25.69
N ASN A 26 -13.41 39.78 -25.98
CA ASN A 26 -13.24 38.45 -25.41
C ASN A 26 -12.01 37.76 -25.97
N GLU A 27 -11.85 37.77 -27.29
CA GLU A 27 -10.69 37.17 -27.96
C GLU A 27 -9.36 37.82 -27.52
N THR A 28 -9.34 39.15 -27.32
CA THR A 28 -8.16 39.85 -26.80
C THR A 28 -7.87 39.53 -25.33
N LEU A 29 -8.89 39.32 -24.50
CA LEU A 29 -8.71 38.87 -23.11
C LEU A 29 -8.17 37.44 -23.04
N ASP A 30 -8.69 36.53 -23.87
CA ASP A 30 -8.23 35.14 -23.92
C ASP A 30 -6.77 35.06 -24.36
N HIS A 31 -6.40 35.86 -25.37
CA HIS A 31 -5.02 36.00 -25.83
C HIS A 31 -4.09 36.64 -24.77
N LEU A 32 -4.64 37.49 -23.90
CA LEU A 32 -3.89 38.14 -22.83
C LEU A 32 -3.63 37.19 -21.64
N ILE A 33 -4.58 36.32 -21.34
CA ILE A 33 -4.45 35.26 -20.34
C ILE A 33 -3.42 34.21 -20.78
N SER A 34 -3.43 33.81 -22.05
CA SER A 34 -2.49 32.80 -22.58
C SER A 34 -1.03 33.24 -22.55
N LEU A 35 -0.77 34.56 -22.62
CA LEU A 35 0.57 35.14 -22.59
C LEU A 35 1.07 35.49 -21.19
N SER A 36 0.23 35.38 -20.15
CA SER A 36 0.52 35.88 -18.81
C SER A 36 0.90 34.76 -17.82
N GLY A 37 1.98 34.96 -17.05
CA GLY A 37 2.35 34.10 -15.93
C GLY A 37 1.57 34.39 -14.64
N ALA A 38 1.74 33.56 -13.61
CA ALA A 38 0.92 33.60 -12.38
C ALA A 38 0.88 34.97 -11.66
N VAL A 39 1.98 35.73 -11.65
CA VAL A 39 2.05 37.06 -11.01
C VAL A 39 1.27 38.10 -11.84
N GLN A 40 1.36 38.01 -13.16
CA GLN A 40 0.65 38.91 -14.10
C GLN A 40 -0.85 38.62 -14.09
N LEU A 41 -1.24 37.35 -14.07
CA LEU A 41 -2.63 36.92 -13.94
C LEU A 41 -3.27 37.41 -12.63
N ARG A 42 -2.54 37.41 -11.50
CA ARG A 42 -3.03 37.96 -10.24
C ARG A 42 -3.25 39.48 -10.30
N HIS A 43 -2.35 40.22 -10.95
CA HIS A 43 -2.50 41.66 -11.14
C HIS A 43 -3.69 41.99 -12.06
N LEU A 44 -3.83 41.23 -13.15
CA LEU A 44 -4.94 41.35 -14.08
C LEU A 44 -6.28 41.01 -13.44
N SER A 45 -6.36 39.94 -12.66
CA SER A 45 -7.60 39.54 -11.97
C SER A 45 -8.15 40.68 -11.13
N ASN A 46 -7.31 41.35 -10.32
CA ASN A 46 -7.77 42.44 -9.45
C ASN A 46 -8.29 43.66 -10.23
N ASN A 47 -7.69 43.95 -11.39
CA ASN A 47 -8.03 45.12 -12.20
C ASN A 47 -9.14 44.85 -13.23
N LEU A 48 -9.25 43.61 -13.72
CA LEU A 48 -10.31 43.18 -14.65
C LEU A 48 -11.61 42.85 -13.92
N GLU A 49 -11.56 42.49 -12.63
CA GLU A 49 -12.75 42.22 -11.82
C GLU A 49 -13.69 43.44 -11.76
N THR A 50 -13.13 44.65 -11.69
CA THR A 50 -13.90 45.90 -11.67
C THR A 50 -14.48 46.27 -13.04
N LEU A 51 -13.83 45.87 -14.14
CA LEU A 51 -14.21 46.21 -15.51
C LEU A 51 -15.15 45.20 -16.18
N LEU A 52 -14.96 43.90 -15.93
CA LEU A 52 -15.68 42.84 -16.65
C LEU A 52 -16.78 42.17 -15.83
N LYS A 53 -16.79 42.27 -14.48
CA LYS A 53 -17.69 41.50 -13.61
C LYS A 53 -17.84 40.03 -14.07
N ARG A 54 -16.74 39.36 -14.39
CA ARG A 54 -16.69 37.98 -14.93
C ARG A 54 -16.11 36.96 -13.96
N ASP A 55 -16.20 37.21 -12.66
CA ASP A 55 -15.87 36.17 -11.69
C ASP A 55 -17.04 35.17 -11.61
N PHE A 56 -17.08 34.24 -12.57
CA PHE A 56 -18.18 33.28 -12.69
C PHE A 56 -18.32 32.41 -11.44
N LEU A 57 -17.23 32.03 -10.75
CA LEU A 57 -17.33 31.28 -9.49
C LEU A 57 -17.87 32.12 -8.33
N ARG A 58 -17.74 33.45 -8.39
CA ARG A 58 -18.37 34.38 -7.44
C ARG A 58 -19.85 34.64 -7.75
N LEU A 59 -20.22 34.57 -9.03
CA LEU A 59 -21.56 34.92 -9.52
C LEU A 59 -22.48 33.70 -9.65
N LEU A 60 -21.92 32.50 -9.79
CA LEU A 60 -22.69 31.26 -9.90
C LEU A 60 -23.10 30.72 -8.52
N PRO A 61 -24.28 30.09 -8.43
CA PRO A 61 -24.60 29.18 -7.34
C PRO A 61 -23.49 28.15 -7.11
N LEU A 62 -23.33 27.72 -5.86
CA LEU A 62 -22.28 26.77 -5.46
C LEU A 62 -22.38 25.44 -6.22
N GLU A 63 -23.61 25.01 -6.52
CA GLU A 63 -23.90 23.76 -7.22
C GLU A 63 -23.38 23.79 -8.66
N LEU A 64 -23.61 24.90 -9.38
CA LEU A 64 -23.11 25.09 -10.74
C LEU A 64 -21.59 25.28 -10.76
N SER A 65 -21.07 25.98 -9.75
CA SER A 65 -19.63 26.12 -9.54
C SER A 65 -18.97 24.74 -9.39
N PHE A 66 -19.50 23.88 -8.53
CA PHE A 66 -19.00 22.52 -8.34
C PHE A 66 -19.14 21.67 -9.60
N TYR A 67 -20.25 21.77 -10.32
CA TYR A 67 -20.42 21.06 -11.59
C TYR A 67 -19.33 21.40 -12.61
N LEU A 68 -18.99 22.68 -12.77
CA LEU A 68 -17.93 23.11 -13.67
C LEU A 68 -16.55 22.61 -13.24
N LEU A 69 -16.25 22.66 -11.94
CA LEU A 69 -14.94 22.25 -11.41
C LEU A 69 -14.64 20.75 -11.64
N LYS A 70 -15.67 19.89 -11.77
CA LYS A 70 -15.48 18.46 -12.09
C LYS A 70 -14.82 18.20 -13.44
N TRP A 71 -14.90 19.15 -14.37
CA TRP A 71 -14.36 18.99 -15.73
C TRP A 71 -12.92 19.46 -15.86
N LEU A 72 -12.35 20.08 -14.82
CA LEU A 72 -10.98 20.55 -14.81
C LEU A 72 -10.06 19.50 -14.19
N ASP A 73 -8.86 19.35 -14.76
CA ASP A 73 -7.86 18.49 -14.17
C ASP A 73 -7.33 19.09 -12.84
N PRO A 74 -6.83 18.26 -11.91
CA PRO A 74 -6.37 18.72 -10.60
C PRO A 74 -5.26 19.77 -10.65
N GLN A 75 -4.40 19.76 -11.68
CA GLN A 75 -3.28 20.71 -11.80
C GLN A 75 -3.80 22.10 -12.20
N THR A 76 -4.76 22.15 -13.12
CA THR A 76 -5.50 23.38 -13.45
C THR A 76 -6.25 23.92 -12.23
N LEU A 77 -6.93 23.05 -11.47
CA LEU A 77 -7.64 23.44 -10.24
C LEU A 77 -6.70 24.05 -9.18
N LEU A 78 -5.51 23.49 -9.00
CA LEU A 78 -4.50 24.05 -8.10
C LEU A 78 -4.03 25.43 -8.59
N THR A 79 -3.87 25.62 -9.89
CA THR A 79 -3.54 26.91 -10.50
C THR A 79 -4.66 27.92 -10.27
N CYS A 80 -5.92 27.53 -10.46
CA CYS A 80 -7.11 28.34 -10.17
C CYS A 80 -7.18 28.76 -8.69
N CYS A 81 -6.73 27.91 -7.75
CA CYS A 81 -6.67 28.27 -6.33
C CYS A 81 -5.71 29.43 -6.03
N LEU A 82 -4.74 29.73 -6.91
CA LEU A 82 -3.78 30.81 -6.73
C LEU A 82 -4.34 32.19 -7.15
N VAL A 83 -5.41 32.19 -7.95
CA VAL A 83 -6.05 33.38 -8.52
C VAL A 83 -6.63 34.27 -7.41
N SER A 84 -7.47 33.72 -6.54
CA SER A 84 -8.08 34.47 -5.42
C SER A 84 -8.36 33.60 -4.19
N LYS A 85 -8.50 34.24 -3.02
CA LYS A 85 -8.85 33.55 -1.76
C LYS A 85 -10.23 32.89 -1.83
N GLN A 86 -11.17 33.51 -2.55
CA GLN A 86 -12.52 32.98 -2.70
C GLN A 86 -12.54 31.74 -3.59
N TRP A 87 -11.80 31.77 -4.70
CA TRP A 87 -11.63 30.60 -5.58
C TRP A 87 -11.02 29.43 -4.82
N ASN A 88 -9.95 29.70 -4.06
CA ASN A 88 -9.33 28.69 -3.21
C ASN A 88 -10.36 28.09 -2.24
N LYS A 89 -11.20 28.91 -1.61
CA LYS A 89 -12.25 28.44 -0.69
C LYS A 89 -13.28 27.55 -1.40
N VAL A 90 -13.82 27.97 -2.54
CA VAL A 90 -14.83 27.21 -3.31
C VAL A 90 -14.24 25.90 -3.82
N ILE A 91 -13.07 25.95 -4.46
CA ILE A 91 -12.41 24.76 -5.02
C ILE A 91 -12.00 23.79 -3.91
N SER A 92 -11.50 24.30 -2.77
CA SER A 92 -11.14 23.43 -1.63
C SER A 92 -12.36 22.82 -0.95
N ALA A 93 -13.54 23.43 -1.07
CA ALA A 93 -14.79 22.90 -0.51
C ALA A 93 -15.43 21.82 -1.39
N CYS A 94 -14.96 21.66 -2.64
CA CYS A 94 -15.50 20.68 -3.57
C CYS A 94 -14.91 19.29 -3.32
N THR A 95 -15.43 18.58 -2.32
CA THR A 95 -14.92 17.27 -1.87
C THR A 95 -14.88 16.24 -3.00
N GLU A 96 -15.93 16.16 -3.81
CA GLU A 96 -16.08 15.16 -4.86
C GLU A 96 -14.96 15.24 -5.91
N VAL A 97 -14.52 16.45 -6.25
CA VAL A 97 -13.42 16.68 -7.20
C VAL A 97 -12.11 16.13 -6.65
N TRP A 98 -11.79 16.42 -5.39
CA TRP A 98 -10.57 15.93 -4.76
C TRP A 98 -10.60 14.44 -4.46
N GLN A 99 -11.76 13.88 -4.11
CA GLN A 99 -11.94 12.44 -3.99
C GLN A 99 -11.71 11.74 -5.33
N THR A 100 -12.29 12.27 -6.42
CA THR A 100 -12.09 11.73 -7.77
C THR A 100 -10.62 11.80 -8.17
N ALA A 101 -9.96 12.94 -7.91
CA ALA A 101 -8.53 13.09 -8.14
C ALA A 101 -7.69 12.07 -7.36
N CYS A 102 -8.02 11.82 -6.08
CA CYS A 102 -7.34 10.80 -5.27
C CYS A 102 -7.61 9.37 -5.76
N ARG A 103 -8.85 9.06 -6.20
CA ARG A 103 -9.19 7.76 -6.82
C ARG A 103 -8.36 7.50 -8.07
N HIS A 104 -8.15 8.52 -8.90
CA HIS A 104 -7.28 8.40 -10.07
C HIS A 104 -5.81 8.13 -9.71
N LEU A 105 -5.36 8.56 -8.53
CA LEU A 105 -4.04 8.21 -7.97
C LEU A 105 -4.03 6.82 -7.29
N GLY A 106 -5.12 6.07 -7.31
CA GLY A 106 -5.24 4.75 -6.70
C GLY A 106 -5.55 4.74 -5.20
N TRP A 107 -5.92 5.87 -4.60
CA TRP A 107 -6.30 5.92 -3.19
C TRP A 107 -7.73 5.44 -2.96
N GLN A 108 -7.93 4.67 -1.88
CA GLN A 108 -9.26 4.31 -1.39
C GLN A 108 -9.88 5.51 -0.66
N ILE A 109 -11.14 5.81 -0.98
CA ILE A 109 -11.85 6.98 -0.44
C ILE A 109 -12.73 6.55 0.72
N ASP A 110 -12.51 7.19 1.87
CA ASP A 110 -13.45 7.16 2.99
C ASP A 110 -14.47 8.30 2.85
N GLU A 111 -15.71 7.93 2.54
CA GLU A 111 -16.82 8.87 2.38
C GLU A 111 -17.37 9.41 3.71
N THR A 112 -16.95 8.86 4.85
CA THR A 112 -17.36 9.33 6.18
C THR A 112 -16.63 10.61 6.61
N VAL A 113 -15.54 10.98 5.94
CA VAL A 113 -14.74 12.17 6.26
C VAL A 113 -15.49 13.44 5.88
N GLN A 114 -15.93 14.19 6.90
CA GLN A 114 -16.71 15.43 6.73
C GLN A 114 -15.87 16.69 6.44
N ASP A 115 -14.55 16.67 6.66
CA ASP A 115 -13.69 17.83 6.35
C ASP A 115 -13.52 17.98 4.83
N THR A 116 -14.23 18.95 4.26
CA THR A 116 -14.16 19.29 2.83
C THR A 116 -12.75 19.57 2.33
N SER A 117 -11.84 20.07 3.18
CA SER A 117 -10.46 20.39 2.82
C SER A 117 -9.51 19.19 2.91
N HIS A 118 -9.94 18.08 3.49
CA HIS A 118 -9.11 16.91 3.76
C HIS A 118 -8.54 16.31 2.48
N TRP A 119 -9.40 15.99 1.51
CA TRP A 119 -9.01 15.32 0.28
C TRP A 119 -8.08 16.15 -0.59
N LYS A 120 -8.20 17.48 -0.58
CA LYS A 120 -7.23 18.37 -1.23
C LYS A 120 -5.84 18.26 -0.59
N LYS A 121 -5.76 18.20 0.75
CA LYS A 121 -4.49 18.03 1.48
C LYS A 121 -3.87 16.67 1.20
N VAL A 122 -4.68 15.61 1.17
CA VAL A 122 -4.23 14.25 0.79
C VAL A 122 -3.67 14.25 -0.62
N TYR A 123 -4.41 14.80 -1.59
CA TYR A 123 -3.96 14.92 -2.96
C TYR A 123 -2.64 15.69 -3.08
N LEU A 124 -2.51 16.84 -2.41
CA LEU A 124 -1.28 17.63 -2.41
C LEU A 124 -0.09 16.87 -1.83
N LYS A 125 -0.27 16.16 -0.71
CA LYS A 125 0.78 15.32 -0.12
C LYS A 125 1.19 14.20 -1.09
N ALA A 126 0.22 13.55 -1.72
CA ALA A 126 0.48 12.50 -2.71
C ALA A 126 1.23 13.06 -3.94
N ALA A 127 0.79 14.19 -4.48
CA ALA A 127 1.42 14.85 -5.63
C ALA A 127 2.88 15.26 -5.34
N ILE A 128 3.13 15.87 -4.19
CA ILE A 128 4.50 16.21 -3.75
C ILE A 128 5.34 14.94 -3.62
N ARG A 129 4.78 13.89 -3.01
CA ARG A 129 5.48 12.62 -2.80
C ARG A 129 5.84 11.92 -4.11
N MET A 130 4.94 11.91 -5.09
CA MET A 130 5.19 11.36 -6.42
C MET A 130 6.30 12.12 -7.13
N LYS A 131 6.29 13.46 -7.05
CA LYS A 131 7.38 14.27 -7.61
C LYS A 131 8.72 13.99 -6.94
N GLN A 132 8.75 13.90 -5.60
CA GLN A 132 9.96 13.50 -4.88
C GLN A 132 10.44 12.09 -5.27
N LEU A 133 9.53 11.17 -5.62
CA LEU A 133 9.89 9.83 -6.09
C LEU A 133 10.54 9.90 -7.47
N GLU A 134 10.00 10.69 -8.39
CA GLU A 134 10.57 10.96 -9.71
C GLU A 134 11.96 11.59 -9.61
N ASP A 135 12.13 12.54 -8.68
CA ASP A 135 13.38 13.25 -8.44
C ASP A 135 14.37 12.42 -7.57
N HIS A 136 14.01 11.20 -7.16
CA HIS A 136 14.77 10.34 -6.24
C HIS A 136 15.02 10.93 -4.83
N GLU A 137 14.32 12.00 -4.45
CA GLU A 137 14.40 12.68 -3.15
C GLU A 137 13.40 12.13 -2.11
N ALA A 138 12.52 11.21 -2.50
CA ALA A 138 11.50 10.64 -1.61
C ALA A 138 12.07 9.68 -0.54
N PHE A 139 13.34 9.32 -0.58
CA PHE A 139 13.87 8.33 0.35
C PHE A 139 14.39 8.99 1.61
N GLN A 140 13.68 8.77 2.73
CA GLN A 140 14.22 9.01 4.06
C GLN A 140 14.78 7.69 4.59
N THR A 141 16.03 7.71 5.03
CA THR A 141 16.66 6.54 5.67
C THR A 141 16.77 6.79 7.16
N ALA A 142 16.25 5.87 7.96
CA ALA A 142 16.43 5.81 9.40
C ALA A 142 17.11 4.49 9.77
N SER A 143 18.00 4.53 10.76
CA SER A 143 18.68 3.33 11.27
C SER A 143 18.09 2.93 12.61
N LEU A 144 17.54 1.72 12.68
CA LEU A 144 17.04 1.11 13.91
C LEU A 144 18.13 0.21 14.50
N ILE A 145 18.73 0.66 15.60
CA ILE A 145 19.87 -0.03 16.23
C ILE A 145 19.38 -0.67 17.52
N GLY A 146 19.59 -1.99 17.69
CA GLY A 146 19.26 -2.64 18.96
C GLY A 146 19.56 -4.14 19.06
N HIS A 147 19.61 -4.88 17.95
CA HIS A 147 20.06 -6.27 17.99
C HIS A 147 21.58 -6.38 18.10
N SER A 148 22.08 -7.39 18.81
CA SER A 148 23.51 -7.64 19.00
C SER A 148 24.07 -8.69 18.05
N ALA A 149 23.20 -9.35 17.28
CA ALA A 149 23.57 -10.34 16.27
C ALA A 149 22.77 -10.14 14.96
N ARG A 150 22.85 -11.11 14.04
CA ARG A 150 22.18 -11.06 12.74
C ARG A 150 20.67 -11.07 12.91
N VAL A 151 19.99 -10.15 12.22
CA VAL A 151 18.54 -10.15 12.08
C VAL A 151 18.18 -11.05 10.90
N TYR A 152 17.43 -12.12 11.16
CA TYR A 152 17.00 -13.08 10.12
C TYR A 152 15.58 -12.83 9.66
N ALA A 153 14.72 -12.31 10.53
CA ALA A 153 13.30 -12.19 10.27
C ALA A 153 12.83 -10.73 10.37
N LEU A 154 11.97 -10.35 9.43
CA LEU A 154 11.32 -9.04 9.36
C LEU A 154 9.85 -9.25 9.03
N TYR A 155 8.97 -8.55 9.74
CA TYR A 155 7.55 -8.49 9.44
C TYR A 155 7.04 -7.07 9.67
N TYR A 156 6.38 -6.49 8.67
CA TYR A 156 5.85 -5.12 8.73
C TYR A 156 4.33 -5.17 8.63
N LYS A 157 3.66 -4.45 9.53
CA LYS A 157 2.21 -4.29 9.54
C LYS A 157 1.85 -2.93 10.16
N ASP A 158 1.05 -2.15 9.45
CA ASP A 158 0.42 -0.92 9.96
C ASP A 158 1.37 0.11 10.61
N GLY A 159 2.56 0.31 10.01
CA GLY A 159 3.56 1.26 10.53
C GLY A 159 4.47 0.69 11.63
N LEU A 160 4.23 -0.56 12.03
CA LEU A 160 5.05 -1.30 12.99
C LEU A 160 5.92 -2.33 12.25
N LEU A 161 7.17 -2.44 12.69
CA LEU A 161 8.12 -3.43 12.20
C LEU A 161 8.52 -4.36 13.33
N CYS A 162 8.37 -5.66 13.15
CA CYS A 162 8.93 -6.67 14.04
C CYS A 162 10.22 -7.24 13.43
N THR A 163 11.25 -7.36 14.26
CA THR A 163 12.55 -7.93 13.91
C THR A 163 12.82 -9.15 14.79
N GLY A 164 13.29 -10.24 14.19
CA GLY A 164 13.75 -11.44 14.88
C GLY A 164 15.23 -11.70 14.60
N SER A 165 15.99 -12.03 15.65
CA SER A 165 17.45 -12.11 15.59
C SER A 165 18.01 -13.41 16.16
N ASP A 166 19.27 -13.66 15.80
CA ASP A 166 20.12 -14.73 16.37
C ASP A 166 20.52 -14.46 17.83
N ASP A 167 20.37 -13.22 18.30
CA ASP A 167 20.69 -12.81 19.68
C ASP A 167 19.66 -13.27 20.72
N LEU A 168 18.76 -14.19 20.34
CA LEU A 168 17.67 -14.69 21.17
C LEU A 168 16.69 -13.59 21.59
N SER A 169 16.45 -12.61 20.72
CA SER A 169 15.42 -11.60 20.95
C SER A 169 14.58 -11.29 19.72
N ALA A 170 13.38 -10.79 20.00
CA ALA A 170 12.52 -10.14 19.03
C ALA A 170 12.19 -8.73 19.50
N LYS A 171 12.14 -7.78 18.57
CA LYS A 171 11.85 -6.37 18.87
C LYS A 171 10.73 -5.86 17.98
N LEU A 172 9.89 -4.99 18.54
CA LEU A 172 8.84 -4.28 17.82
C LEU A 172 9.20 -2.80 17.76
N TRP A 173 9.14 -2.22 16.57
CA TRP A 173 9.56 -0.86 16.28
C TRP A 173 8.41 -0.06 15.69
N ASP A 174 8.27 1.19 16.12
CA ASP A 174 7.48 2.18 15.41
C ASP A 174 8.34 2.78 14.29
N VAL A 175 7.95 2.58 13.03
CA VAL A 175 8.74 3.02 11.87
C VAL A 175 8.74 4.54 11.73
N SER A 176 7.68 5.22 12.20
CA SER A 176 7.55 6.68 12.08
C SER A 176 8.43 7.42 13.08
N THR A 177 8.57 6.89 14.29
CA THR A 177 9.38 7.51 15.36
C THR A 177 10.78 6.90 15.46
N GLY A 178 10.97 5.69 14.94
CA GLY A 178 12.19 4.90 15.09
C GLY A 178 12.39 4.30 16.48
N GLN A 179 11.38 4.36 17.35
CA GLN A 179 11.47 3.84 18.71
C GLN A 179 11.22 2.33 18.76
N CYS A 180 12.00 1.64 19.61
CA CYS A 180 11.72 0.25 19.99
C CYS A 180 10.60 0.27 21.04
N ILE A 181 9.40 -0.21 20.67
CA ILE A 181 8.24 -0.31 21.57
C ILE A 181 8.42 -1.48 22.54
N TYR A 182 8.75 -2.65 22.01
CA TYR A 182 8.99 -3.86 22.80
C TYR A 182 10.31 -4.51 22.41
N GLY A 183 10.94 -5.15 23.40
CA GLY A 183 12.07 -6.04 23.18
C GLY A 183 11.96 -7.22 24.13
N ILE A 184 11.71 -8.41 23.57
CA ILE A 184 11.45 -9.63 24.34
C ILE A 184 12.62 -10.60 24.15
N GLN A 185 13.03 -11.24 25.25
CA GLN A 185 13.94 -12.36 25.21
C GLN A 185 13.18 -13.60 24.73
N THR A 186 13.56 -14.10 23.56
CA THR A 186 12.92 -15.22 22.88
C THR A 186 13.91 -16.39 22.71
N HIS A 187 13.63 -17.31 21.78
CA HIS A 187 14.65 -18.15 21.16
C HIS A 187 15.26 -17.44 19.92
N THR A 188 16.13 -18.12 19.17
CA THR A 188 16.58 -17.62 17.87
C THR A 188 15.38 -17.43 16.94
N CYS A 189 15.25 -16.31 16.26
CA CYS A 189 14.08 -16.03 15.43
C CYS A 189 14.43 -16.06 13.95
N ALA A 190 14.10 -17.16 13.28
CA ALA A 190 14.20 -17.31 11.83
C ALA A 190 12.95 -16.79 11.10
N ALA A 191 11.80 -16.75 11.79
CA ALA A 191 10.55 -16.16 11.30
C ALA A 191 9.84 -15.41 12.43
N VAL A 192 9.15 -14.31 12.08
CA VAL A 192 8.32 -13.55 13.01
C VAL A 192 7.02 -13.12 12.33
N THR A 193 5.94 -13.08 13.10
CA THR A 193 4.67 -12.41 12.77
C THR A 193 4.05 -11.90 14.06
N PHE A 194 3.22 -10.87 14.00
CA PHE A 194 2.66 -10.24 15.20
C PHE A 194 1.31 -9.59 14.95
N ASP A 195 0.62 -9.34 16.06
CA ASP A 195 -0.43 -8.35 16.20
C ASP A 195 -0.16 -7.45 17.41
N GLU A 196 -1.16 -6.66 17.80
CA GLU A 196 -1.07 -5.71 18.89
C GLU A 196 -0.72 -6.35 20.25
N GLN A 197 -1.06 -7.62 20.47
CA GLN A 197 -0.95 -8.29 21.76
C GLN A 197 0.12 -9.38 21.79
N LYS A 198 0.29 -10.11 20.69
CA LYS A 198 1.18 -11.27 20.65
C LYS A 198 2.20 -11.21 19.52
N LEU A 199 3.29 -11.90 19.80
CA LEU A 199 4.35 -12.26 18.87
C LEU A 199 4.31 -13.76 18.62
N VAL A 200 4.46 -14.18 17.37
CA VAL A 200 4.72 -15.58 17.00
C VAL A 200 6.09 -15.67 16.36
N THR A 201 6.91 -16.62 16.82
CA THR A 201 8.28 -16.81 16.35
C THR A 201 8.52 -18.24 15.88
N GLY A 202 9.16 -18.40 14.73
CA GLY A 202 9.75 -19.66 14.26
C GLY A 202 11.28 -19.63 14.42
N SER A 203 11.88 -20.76 14.77
CA SER A 203 13.26 -20.82 15.24
C SER A 203 14.12 -21.89 14.56
N PHE A 204 15.43 -21.66 14.58
CA PHE A 204 16.43 -22.66 14.23
C PHE A 204 16.51 -23.82 15.24
N ASP A 205 15.87 -23.70 16.41
CA ASP A 205 15.74 -24.77 17.42
C ASP A 205 14.60 -25.77 17.13
N ASN A 206 14.00 -25.69 15.95
CA ASN A 206 12.89 -26.51 15.46
C ASN A 206 11.55 -26.26 16.19
N THR A 207 11.43 -25.20 16.97
CA THR A 207 10.18 -24.85 17.67
C THR A 207 9.54 -23.60 17.08
N VAL A 208 8.22 -23.51 17.31
CA VAL A 208 7.48 -22.24 17.21
C VAL A 208 7.04 -21.85 18.61
N ALA A 209 6.94 -20.55 18.90
CA ALA A 209 6.42 -20.07 20.17
C ALA A 209 5.54 -18.84 19.99
N CYS A 210 4.52 -18.72 20.84
CA CYS A 210 3.76 -17.49 21.01
C CYS A 210 4.21 -16.77 22.29
N TRP A 211 4.25 -15.45 22.23
CA TRP A 211 4.68 -14.58 23.31
C TRP A 211 3.68 -13.44 23.47
N ASP A 212 3.46 -13.01 24.69
CA ASP A 212 2.69 -11.80 24.98
C ASP A 212 3.63 -10.58 25.00
N TRP A 213 3.29 -9.54 24.24
CA TRP A 213 4.13 -8.35 24.10
C TRP A 213 4.34 -7.63 25.43
N SER A 214 3.26 -7.52 26.21
CA SER A 214 3.21 -6.68 27.42
C SER A 214 4.00 -7.28 28.58
N THR A 215 3.97 -8.60 28.74
CA THR A 215 4.60 -9.34 29.83
C THR A 215 5.93 -9.96 29.44
N GLY A 216 6.18 -10.13 28.13
CA GLY A 216 7.32 -10.91 27.62
C GLY A 216 7.21 -12.41 27.88
N ALA A 217 6.06 -12.89 28.40
CA ALA A 217 5.88 -14.29 28.74
C ALA A 217 5.64 -15.14 27.48
N LYS A 218 6.25 -16.32 27.46
CA LYS A 218 5.90 -17.36 26.47
C LYS A 218 4.53 -17.94 26.81
N THR A 219 3.54 -17.67 25.97
CA THR A 219 2.16 -18.14 26.17
C THR A 219 1.96 -19.54 25.61
N GLN A 220 2.59 -19.86 24.48
CA GLN A 220 2.53 -21.19 23.87
C GLN A 220 3.87 -21.65 23.30
N ASN A 221 4.04 -22.97 23.22
CA ASN A 221 5.22 -23.62 22.65
C ASN A 221 4.82 -24.81 21.79
N PHE A 222 5.14 -24.75 20.50
CA PHE A 222 4.76 -25.74 19.51
C PHE A 222 5.97 -26.60 19.16
N ARG A 223 5.94 -27.86 19.58
CA ARG A 223 7.02 -28.84 19.36
C ARG A 223 6.54 -29.93 18.41
N GLY A 224 7.36 -30.29 17.44
CA GLY A 224 7.08 -31.39 16.53
C GLY A 224 7.81 -31.32 15.20
N HIS A 225 8.27 -30.14 14.79
CA HIS A 225 9.23 -30.04 13.69
C HIS A 225 10.57 -30.67 14.07
N THR A 226 11.25 -31.21 13.07
CA THR A 226 12.56 -31.86 13.23
C THR A 226 13.70 -31.08 12.55
N GLY A 227 13.35 -29.94 11.94
CA GLY A 227 14.29 -28.98 11.35
C GLY A 227 13.86 -27.54 11.62
N ALA A 228 14.74 -26.59 11.29
CA ALA A 228 14.53 -25.16 11.51
C ALA A 228 13.20 -24.69 10.90
N VAL A 229 12.49 -23.80 11.59
CA VAL A 229 11.22 -23.24 11.12
C VAL A 229 11.49 -21.90 10.43
N PHE A 230 11.29 -21.87 9.11
CA PHE A 230 11.61 -20.71 8.28
C PHE A 230 10.43 -19.77 8.04
N SER A 231 9.20 -20.24 8.25
CA SER A 231 8.02 -19.41 8.04
C SER A 231 6.92 -19.83 9.00
N VAL A 232 6.18 -18.84 9.49
CA VAL A 232 5.00 -19.01 10.32
C VAL A 232 3.92 -18.05 9.83
N ASP A 233 2.66 -18.46 9.98
CA ASP A 233 1.50 -17.60 9.79
C ASP A 233 0.37 -18.09 10.73
N TYR A 234 -0.61 -17.26 11.03
CA TYR A 234 -1.70 -17.65 11.93
C TYR A 234 -3.01 -16.92 11.65
N ASN A 235 -4.09 -17.49 12.15
CA ASN A 235 -5.40 -16.87 12.14
C ASN A 235 -6.13 -17.16 13.46
N ASP A 236 -6.55 -16.09 14.15
CA ASP A 236 -7.28 -16.19 15.42
C ASP A 236 -8.71 -16.73 15.27
N GLU A 237 -9.41 -16.35 14.19
CA GLU A 237 -10.80 -16.79 13.95
C GLU A 237 -10.88 -18.32 13.80
N LEU A 238 -9.84 -18.92 13.23
CA LEU A 238 -9.71 -20.37 13.01
C LEU A 238 -9.03 -21.12 14.16
N ASP A 239 -8.51 -20.42 15.18
CA ASP A 239 -7.61 -20.98 16.19
C ASP A 239 -6.43 -21.76 15.57
N LEU A 240 -5.86 -21.23 14.47
CA LEU A 240 -4.91 -21.97 13.64
C LEU A 240 -3.58 -21.23 13.52
N LEU A 241 -2.48 -21.96 13.75
CA LEU A 241 -1.13 -21.57 13.36
C LEU A 241 -0.61 -22.53 12.30
N VAL A 242 0.14 -22.03 11.33
CA VAL A 242 0.81 -22.82 10.31
C VAL A 242 2.31 -22.53 10.29
N SER A 243 3.13 -23.56 10.05
CA SER A 243 4.58 -23.41 10.02
C SER A 243 5.22 -24.26 8.93
N GLY A 244 6.20 -23.70 8.23
CA GLY A 244 7.03 -24.37 7.23
C GLY A 244 8.46 -24.56 7.73
N SER A 245 9.05 -25.74 7.50
CA SER A 245 10.32 -26.14 8.09
C SER A 245 11.31 -26.76 7.10
N ALA A 246 12.58 -26.76 7.52
CA ALA A 246 13.69 -27.51 6.94
C ALA A 246 13.50 -29.03 6.98
N ASP A 247 12.50 -29.54 7.71
CA ASP A 247 12.12 -30.96 7.68
C ASP A 247 11.22 -31.33 6.49
N ASN A 248 11.05 -30.41 5.53
CA ASN A 248 10.25 -30.56 4.32
C ASN A 248 8.74 -30.75 4.59
N THR A 249 8.27 -30.40 5.79
CA THR A 249 6.85 -30.47 6.14
C THR A 249 6.27 -29.10 6.43
N VAL A 250 4.95 -29.01 6.26
CA VAL A 250 4.14 -27.95 6.85
C VAL A 250 3.38 -28.56 8.02
N LYS A 251 3.36 -27.88 9.17
CA LYS A 251 2.51 -28.30 10.29
C LYS A 251 1.44 -27.26 10.55
N THR A 252 0.27 -27.75 10.93
CA THR A 252 -0.82 -26.91 11.43
C THR A 252 -1.04 -27.20 12.90
N TRP A 253 -1.34 -26.17 13.68
CA TRP A 253 -1.40 -26.23 15.12
C TRP A 253 -2.65 -25.52 15.63
N ALA A 254 -3.23 -26.03 16.71
CA ALA A 254 -4.24 -25.28 17.45
C ALA A 254 -3.53 -24.16 18.22
N LEU A 255 -3.81 -22.91 17.86
CA LEU A 255 -3.13 -21.73 18.37
C LEU A 255 -3.31 -21.59 19.89
N SER A 256 -4.50 -21.90 20.40
CA SER A 256 -4.89 -21.81 21.81
C SER A 256 -4.24 -22.85 22.70
N SER A 257 -3.95 -24.05 22.18
CA SER A 257 -3.51 -25.20 22.99
C SER A 257 -2.07 -25.65 22.72
N GLY A 258 -1.46 -25.17 21.63
CA GLY A 258 -0.11 -25.60 21.25
C GLY A 258 -0.06 -26.98 20.58
N THR A 259 -1.20 -27.63 20.36
CA THR A 259 -1.26 -29.01 19.85
C THR A 259 -1.04 -29.05 18.34
N CYS A 260 -0.24 -30.01 17.86
CA CYS A 260 -0.10 -30.27 16.43
C CYS A 260 -1.38 -30.92 15.93
N LEU A 261 -2.09 -30.26 15.03
CA LEU A 261 -3.30 -30.79 14.40
C LEU A 261 -2.90 -31.69 13.24
N ASN A 262 -2.06 -31.19 12.34
CA ASN A 262 -1.68 -31.90 11.11
C ASN A 262 -0.21 -31.75 10.75
N THR A 263 0.29 -32.74 10.02
CA THR A 263 1.57 -32.68 9.31
C THR A 263 1.30 -32.93 7.84
N LEU A 264 1.42 -31.86 7.05
CA LEU A 264 1.26 -31.88 5.61
C LEU A 264 2.60 -32.24 4.98
N THR A 265 2.61 -33.34 4.23
CA THR A 265 3.81 -33.91 3.61
C THR A 265 3.70 -33.85 2.09
N GLY A 266 4.84 -33.90 1.40
CA GLY A 266 4.89 -33.94 -0.06
C GLY A 266 5.84 -32.93 -0.68
N HIS A 267 6.32 -31.95 0.08
CA HIS A 267 7.46 -31.13 -0.34
C HIS A 267 8.73 -31.98 -0.37
N THR A 268 9.61 -31.69 -1.33
CA THR A 268 10.89 -32.41 -1.50
C THR A 268 12.10 -31.62 -1.01
N GLU A 269 11.90 -30.35 -0.68
CA GLU A 269 12.90 -29.41 -0.19
C GLU A 269 12.36 -28.64 1.03
N TRP A 270 13.22 -27.82 1.64
CA TRP A 270 12.84 -26.98 2.77
C TRP A 270 11.64 -26.09 2.42
N VAL A 271 10.64 -26.09 3.29
CA VAL A 271 9.49 -25.19 3.13
C VAL A 271 9.91 -23.81 3.61
N THR A 272 10.11 -22.90 2.66
CA THR A 272 10.68 -21.57 2.91
C THR A 272 9.63 -20.52 3.22
N LYS A 273 8.38 -20.73 2.80
CA LYS A 273 7.30 -19.77 3.00
C LYS A 273 5.97 -20.50 3.17
N VAL A 274 5.16 -20.03 4.12
CA VAL A 274 3.74 -20.38 4.26
C VAL A 274 2.91 -19.10 4.28
N VAL A 275 1.70 -19.16 3.75
CA VAL A 275 0.74 -18.04 3.74
C VAL A 275 -0.65 -18.61 4.01
N LEU A 276 -1.37 -18.04 4.97
CA LEU A 276 -2.75 -18.39 5.32
C LEU A 276 -3.65 -17.17 5.07
N GLN A 277 -4.50 -17.24 4.04
CA GLN A 277 -5.30 -16.09 3.60
C GLN A 277 -6.68 -16.54 3.09
N LYS A 278 -7.68 -15.66 3.21
CA LYS A 278 -9.02 -15.88 2.64
C LYS A 278 -8.97 -15.79 1.11
N CYS A 279 -9.63 -16.71 0.43
CA CYS A 279 -9.91 -16.64 -1.00
C CYS A 279 -10.94 -15.55 -1.28
N GLU A 280 -10.74 -14.77 -2.36
CA GLU A 280 -11.70 -13.78 -2.86
C GLU A 280 -12.42 -14.25 -4.13
N VAL A 281 -12.06 -15.43 -4.64
CA VAL A 281 -12.51 -15.93 -5.93
C VAL A 281 -13.41 -17.15 -5.77
N GLU A 282 -14.46 -17.17 -6.58
CA GLU A 282 -15.30 -18.35 -6.76
C GLU A 282 -14.70 -19.25 -7.85
N SER A 283 -14.52 -20.52 -7.52
CA SER A 283 -14.07 -21.56 -8.45
C SER A 283 -14.79 -22.86 -8.15
N ILE A 284 -14.56 -23.90 -8.96
CA ILE A 284 -15.11 -25.24 -8.72
C ILE A 284 -14.65 -25.78 -7.34
N MET A 285 -13.49 -25.36 -6.86
CA MET A 285 -12.85 -25.91 -5.65
C MET A 285 -12.96 -25.01 -4.41
N HIS A 286 -13.22 -23.71 -4.59
CA HIS A 286 -13.13 -22.71 -3.53
C HIS A 286 -14.24 -21.69 -3.63
N SER A 287 -14.77 -21.28 -2.49
CA SER A 287 -15.73 -20.18 -2.36
C SER A 287 -15.04 -18.94 -1.78
N PRO A 288 -15.52 -17.73 -2.11
CA PRO A 288 -15.08 -16.52 -1.43
C PRO A 288 -15.28 -16.63 0.08
N GLY A 289 -14.23 -16.38 0.85
CA GLY A 289 -14.21 -16.52 2.31
C GLY A 289 -13.57 -17.81 2.83
N ASP A 290 -13.35 -18.81 1.97
CA ASP A 290 -12.61 -20.02 2.35
C ASP A 290 -11.14 -19.68 2.66
N PHE A 291 -10.59 -20.26 3.71
CA PHE A 291 -9.18 -20.10 4.03
C PHE A 291 -8.32 -21.07 3.22
N ILE A 292 -7.30 -20.52 2.59
CA ILE A 292 -6.34 -21.26 1.80
C ILE A 292 -4.98 -21.16 2.48
N LEU A 293 -4.34 -22.31 2.62
CA LEU A 293 -2.94 -22.39 3.00
C LEU A 293 -2.11 -22.62 1.73
N LEU A 294 -1.13 -21.75 1.51
CA LEU A 294 -0.09 -21.94 0.51
C LEU A 294 1.23 -22.24 1.20
N SER A 295 2.00 -23.16 0.64
CA SER A 295 3.38 -23.40 1.05
C SER A 295 4.30 -23.45 -0.15
N ALA A 296 5.49 -22.88 -0.02
CA ALA A 296 6.49 -22.88 -1.08
C ALA A 296 7.80 -23.51 -0.60
N ASP A 297 8.34 -24.39 -1.43
CA ASP A 297 9.74 -24.79 -1.36
C ASP A 297 10.54 -24.15 -2.50
N LYS A 298 11.75 -24.66 -2.74
CA LYS A 298 12.66 -24.17 -3.77
C LYS A 298 12.12 -24.29 -5.20
N TYR A 299 11.21 -25.20 -5.50
CA TYR A 299 10.78 -25.53 -6.86
C TYR A 299 9.27 -25.42 -7.07
N GLU A 300 8.47 -25.55 -6.00
CA GLU A 300 7.03 -25.68 -6.12
C GLU A 300 6.27 -24.89 -5.05
N ILE A 301 5.03 -24.54 -5.40
CA ILE A 301 4.04 -23.98 -4.47
C ILE A 301 2.91 -24.99 -4.35
N LYS A 302 2.61 -25.43 -3.14
CA LYS A 302 1.49 -26.32 -2.83
C LYS A 302 0.34 -25.54 -2.23
N ILE A 303 -0.87 -25.92 -2.65
CA ILE A 303 -2.14 -25.35 -2.21
C ILE A 303 -2.84 -26.39 -1.35
N TRP A 304 -3.25 -25.98 -0.16
CA TRP A 304 -3.89 -26.81 0.84
C TRP A 304 -5.22 -26.18 1.25
N PRO A 305 -6.33 -26.91 1.16
CA PRO A 305 -7.60 -26.45 1.68
C PRO A 305 -7.58 -26.55 3.21
N ILE A 306 -8.08 -25.51 3.89
CA ILE A 306 -8.25 -25.51 5.35
C ILE A 306 -9.76 -25.57 5.63
N GLY A 307 -10.25 -26.78 5.88
CA GLY A 307 -11.68 -27.08 6.14
C GLY A 307 -11.92 -27.87 7.42
N ARG A 308 -13.19 -28.11 7.77
CA ARG A 308 -13.61 -28.85 8.98
C ARG A 308 -13.24 -30.34 8.96
N GLU A 309 -13.10 -30.92 7.78
CA GLU A 309 -12.63 -32.29 7.61
C GLU A 309 -11.20 -32.24 7.08
N ILE A 310 -10.28 -32.64 7.94
CA ILE A 310 -8.85 -32.69 7.66
C ILE A 310 -8.61 -33.85 6.69
N ASN A 311 -8.53 -33.54 5.40
CA ASN A 311 -7.74 -34.35 4.49
C ASN A 311 -6.49 -33.55 4.16
N CYS A 312 -5.37 -33.97 4.74
CA CYS A 312 -4.01 -33.45 4.54
C CYS A 312 -3.47 -33.69 3.13
N GLU A 313 -4.34 -33.68 2.11
CA GLU A 313 -3.99 -33.89 0.72
C GLU A 313 -3.80 -32.54 0.03
N CYS A 314 -2.72 -32.43 -0.74
CA CYS A 314 -2.46 -31.24 -1.53
C CYS A 314 -3.47 -31.14 -2.67
N LEU A 315 -4.19 -30.02 -2.75
CA LEU A 315 -5.21 -29.78 -3.77
C LEU A 315 -4.58 -29.50 -5.14
N LYS A 316 -3.50 -28.72 -5.15
CA LYS A 316 -2.76 -28.41 -6.37
C LYS A 316 -1.32 -28.10 -6.04
N THR A 317 -0.42 -28.56 -6.90
CA THR A 317 0.98 -28.11 -6.91
C THR A 317 1.22 -27.27 -8.16
N LEU A 318 1.80 -26.09 -7.96
CA LEU A 318 2.16 -25.14 -9.01
C LEU A 318 3.67 -25.18 -9.20
N TYR A 319 4.07 -25.17 -10.47
CA TYR A 319 5.46 -25.09 -10.90
C TYR A 319 5.58 -23.96 -11.92
N VAL A 320 6.75 -23.34 -11.97
CA VAL A 320 7.09 -22.40 -13.04
C VAL A 320 7.44 -23.16 -14.33
N SER A 321 8.18 -24.25 -14.18
CA SER A 321 8.62 -25.12 -15.26
C SER A 321 8.81 -26.53 -14.72
N ASP A 322 8.64 -27.53 -15.59
CA ASP A 322 9.00 -28.92 -15.29
C ASP A 322 10.52 -29.10 -15.14
N ASP A 323 11.31 -28.16 -15.67
CA ASP A 323 12.75 -28.12 -15.47
C ASP A 323 13.09 -27.49 -14.11
N ARG A 324 13.74 -28.29 -13.25
CA ARG A 324 14.22 -27.87 -11.92
C ARG A 324 15.42 -26.92 -11.97
N SER A 325 15.78 -26.40 -13.14
CA SER A 325 16.75 -25.31 -13.27
C SER A 325 16.26 -23.99 -12.67
N ILE A 326 14.93 -23.78 -12.61
CA ILE A 326 14.34 -22.56 -12.07
C ILE A 326 14.00 -22.74 -10.59
N CYS A 327 14.63 -21.93 -9.74
CA CYS A 327 14.38 -21.92 -8.30
C CYS A 327 13.52 -20.72 -7.91
N LEU A 328 12.46 -20.98 -7.16
CA LEU A 328 11.64 -19.96 -6.51
C LEU A 328 12.41 -19.31 -5.36
N GLN A 329 12.20 -18.01 -5.20
CA GLN A 329 12.65 -17.24 -4.06
C GLN A 329 11.64 -17.36 -2.91
N PRO A 330 12.05 -17.19 -1.65
CA PRO A 330 11.17 -17.30 -0.47
C PRO A 330 10.17 -16.14 -0.32
N ARG A 331 9.89 -15.42 -1.42
CA ARG A 331 8.98 -14.27 -1.50
C ARG A 331 7.71 -14.69 -2.24
N LEU A 332 6.84 -15.39 -1.52
CA LEU A 332 5.48 -15.74 -1.95
C LEU A 332 4.48 -14.72 -1.39
N HIS A 333 3.56 -14.27 -2.24
CA HIS A 333 2.44 -13.41 -1.87
C HIS A 333 1.13 -13.97 -2.44
N PHE A 334 0.04 -13.82 -1.69
CA PHE A 334 -1.30 -14.18 -2.13
C PHE A 334 -2.30 -13.17 -1.59
N ASP A 335 -3.06 -12.53 -2.49
CA ASP A 335 -4.06 -11.50 -2.17
C ASP A 335 -5.49 -12.04 -2.17
N GLY A 336 -5.68 -13.36 -2.22
CA GLY A 336 -7.00 -13.98 -2.38
C GLY A 336 -7.43 -14.21 -3.83
N LYS A 337 -6.73 -13.62 -4.81
CA LYS A 337 -7.01 -13.75 -6.24
C LYS A 337 -5.82 -14.21 -7.08
N TYR A 338 -4.63 -13.72 -6.75
CA TYR A 338 -3.39 -13.99 -7.47
C TYR A 338 -2.32 -14.49 -6.51
N ILE A 339 -1.64 -15.56 -6.93
CA ILE A 339 -0.42 -16.00 -6.27
C ILE A 339 0.75 -15.38 -7.03
N VAL A 340 1.67 -14.72 -6.33
CA VAL A 340 2.85 -14.12 -6.91
C VAL A 340 4.10 -14.67 -6.25
N CYS A 341 5.04 -15.13 -7.05
CA CYS A 341 6.35 -15.58 -6.58
C CYS A 341 7.44 -15.13 -7.56
N SER A 342 8.66 -14.98 -7.07
CA SER A 342 9.81 -14.58 -7.88
C SER A 342 10.81 -15.71 -8.02
N SER A 343 11.63 -15.66 -9.07
CA SER A 343 12.78 -16.52 -9.30
C SER A 343 13.97 -15.69 -9.78
N ALA A 344 15.10 -16.36 -10.03
CA ALA A 344 16.24 -15.73 -10.70
C ALA A 344 15.94 -15.24 -12.14
N LEU A 345 14.89 -15.77 -12.80
CA LEU A 345 14.54 -15.43 -14.18
C LEU A 345 13.45 -14.35 -14.28
N GLY A 346 12.71 -14.09 -13.21
CA GLY A 346 11.62 -13.11 -13.24
C GLY A 346 10.57 -13.32 -12.16
N LEU A 347 9.48 -12.57 -12.29
CA LEU A 347 8.30 -12.64 -11.42
C LEU A 347 7.19 -13.41 -12.15
N TYR A 348 6.55 -14.32 -11.43
CA TYR A 348 5.46 -15.15 -11.92
C TYR A 348 4.20 -14.86 -11.14
N GLN A 349 3.10 -14.70 -11.86
CA GLN A 349 1.78 -14.47 -11.32
C GLN A 349 0.86 -15.57 -11.79
N TRP A 350 0.29 -16.34 -10.87
CA TRP A 350 -0.76 -17.31 -11.15
C TRP A 350 -2.12 -16.69 -10.83
N ASP A 351 -3.09 -16.91 -11.71
CA ASP A 351 -4.50 -16.71 -11.39
C ASP A 351 -4.98 -17.86 -10.50
N PHE A 352 -5.47 -17.56 -9.30
CA PHE A 352 -5.90 -18.58 -8.35
C PHE A 352 -7.13 -19.36 -8.83
N ALA A 353 -7.97 -18.76 -9.68
CA ALA A 353 -9.18 -19.41 -10.19
C ALA A 353 -8.86 -20.57 -11.14
N SER A 354 -7.88 -20.35 -12.02
CA SER A 354 -7.52 -21.27 -13.10
C SER A 354 -6.22 -22.04 -12.83
N TYR A 355 -5.40 -21.57 -11.88
CA TYR A 355 -4.03 -22.00 -11.62
C TYR A 355 -3.05 -21.78 -12.79
N GLU A 356 -3.42 -20.96 -13.77
CA GLU A 356 -2.58 -20.65 -14.92
C GLU A 356 -1.67 -19.44 -14.65
N ILE A 357 -0.45 -19.49 -15.19
CA ILE A 357 0.47 -18.35 -15.16
C ILE A 357 -0.02 -17.29 -16.14
N ARG A 358 -0.20 -16.06 -15.63
CA ARG A 358 -0.45 -14.88 -16.46
C ARG A 358 0.87 -14.40 -17.03
N ARG A 359 0.95 -14.35 -18.36
CA ARG A 359 2.11 -13.82 -19.10
C ARG A 359 2.12 -12.30 -19.12
#